data_AF-A0A959BJC5-F1
#
_entry.id   AF-A0A959BJC5-F1
#
_cell.length_a   1.000
_cell.length_b   1.000
_cell.length_c   1.000
_cell.angle_alpha   90.00
_cell.angle_beta   90.00
_cell.angle_gamma   90.00
#
_symmetry.space_group_name_H-M   'P 1'
#
loop_
_entity.id
_entity.type
_entity.pdbx_description
1 polymer ?
#
loop_
_entity_poly.entity_id
_entity_poly.type
_entity_poly.pdbx_seq_one_letter_code
_entity_poly.pdbx_strand_id
1 'polypeptide(L)'
;MASTLKWILPLQLLWAVACPGRAQVRPEITGLASRIKAIAITSASYPRQNLQLKDSLAITLLQSATVEELLELTGHPSPIIRTTALFALLGCPEKASLELQELVPLHFYDTAEVQIEIWEEYKSNGSAQVGEVFLYTIGGYTNSLFWQNDGYALTETKQMWLDSLFICTPTHFNELKGHLFWKWEPRQPMYPCIRQMVESGQDNQASIFLAKYQREADIELITSHLPTLRGSWGSNTWLPFRFFRHPRLFSFLKNNLDKGWTDRHFQLRLAEYKTGEAAILLDSLYARILQLDKKKRRPAVTTFARALEGNYDSLYAPLYLRILTEHSENANLHVPEGLWLTHADTLYRLSLAWKNGGRAERERSAKMLPEIINYLESF
;
A
#
# COMPACT_ATOMS: atom_id res chain seq x y z
N MET A 1 -17.44 3.70 34.50
CA MET A 1 -16.36 4.18 33.63
C MET A 1 -16.86 4.23 32.20
N ALA A 2 -17.63 5.27 31.87
CA ALA A 2 -18.16 5.54 30.54
C ALA A 2 -17.70 6.95 30.18
N SER A 3 -16.69 7.07 29.31
CA SER A 3 -16.28 8.33 28.73
C SER A 3 -16.06 8.16 27.22
N THR A 4 -16.96 8.80 26.47
CA THR A 4 -16.70 9.54 25.23
C THR A 4 -16.21 8.79 23.99
N LEU A 5 -17.13 8.08 23.33
CA LEU A 5 -17.22 8.09 21.86
C LEU A 5 -18.16 9.24 21.44
N LYS A 6 -17.60 10.45 21.27
CA LYS A 6 -18.29 11.60 20.64
C LYS A 6 -17.74 11.91 19.22
N TRP A 7 -16.93 11.02 18.65
CA TRP A 7 -16.07 11.33 17.51
C TRP A 7 -16.63 11.02 16.12
N ILE A 8 -17.89 10.62 16.00
CA ILE A 8 -18.50 10.37 14.69
C ILE A 8 -19.87 11.04 14.66
N LEU A 9 -19.88 12.38 14.63
CA LEU A 9 -21.01 13.09 14.07
C LEU A 9 -20.97 12.89 12.55
N PRO A 10 -22.12 12.69 11.88
CA PRO A 10 -22.15 12.61 10.42
C PRO A 10 -21.52 13.89 9.87
N LEU A 11 -20.41 13.76 9.13
CA LEU A 11 -19.72 14.88 8.44
C LEU A 11 -20.68 15.74 7.59
N GLN A 12 -21.81 15.17 7.18
CA GLN A 12 -22.89 15.87 6.47
C GLN A 12 -23.56 17.00 7.26
N LEU A 13 -23.42 17.05 8.60
CA LEU A 13 -23.99 18.12 9.44
C LEU A 13 -23.00 19.23 9.81
N LEU A 14 -21.71 19.11 9.44
CA LEU A 14 -20.70 20.15 9.68
C LEU A 14 -20.59 21.18 8.55
N TRP A 15 -21.32 21.00 7.44
CA TRP A 15 -21.29 21.87 6.26
C TRP A 15 -21.87 23.28 6.48
N ALA A 16 -22.43 23.58 7.65
CA ALA A 16 -23.05 24.87 7.95
C ALA A 16 -22.53 25.54 9.22
N VAL A 17 -21.29 25.28 9.63
CA VAL A 17 -20.62 26.21 10.57
C VAL A 17 -20.13 27.40 9.73
N ALA A 18 -21.01 28.38 9.56
CA ALA A 18 -20.61 29.71 9.14
C ALA A 18 -19.63 30.25 10.20
N CYS A 19 -18.32 30.15 9.94
CA CYS A 19 -17.31 30.80 10.75
C CYS A 19 -17.59 32.31 10.72
N PRO A 20 -18.02 32.94 11.84
CA PRO A 20 -18.21 34.37 11.87
C PRO A 20 -16.84 35.03 11.72
N GLY A 21 -16.66 35.79 10.64
CA GLY A 21 -15.41 36.53 10.38
C GLY A 21 -14.48 35.94 9.32
N ARG A 22 -14.96 35.17 8.34
CA ARG A 22 -14.15 34.84 7.15
C ARG A 22 -13.58 36.12 6.55
N ALA A 23 -12.25 36.22 6.50
CA ALA A 23 -11.56 37.32 5.87
C ALA A 23 -12.04 37.42 4.42
N GLN A 24 -12.51 38.60 4.01
CA GLN A 24 -12.88 38.81 2.63
C GLN A 24 -11.61 38.82 1.79
N VAL A 25 -11.50 37.88 0.84
CA VAL A 25 -10.38 37.85 -0.11
C VAL A 25 -10.39 39.16 -0.89
N ARG A 26 -9.28 39.90 -0.86
CA ARG A 26 -9.21 41.20 -1.56
C ARG A 26 -9.47 41.02 -3.07
N PRO A 27 -10.08 42.01 -3.74
CA PRO A 27 -10.35 41.94 -5.18
C PRO A 27 -9.08 41.71 -6.02
N GLU A 28 -7.94 42.30 -5.62
CA GLU A 28 -6.67 42.07 -6.32
C GLU A 28 -6.24 40.59 -6.28
N ILE A 29 -6.39 39.95 -5.12
CA ILE A 29 -6.05 38.54 -4.91
C ILE A 29 -7.00 37.63 -5.68
N THR A 30 -8.30 37.94 -5.66
CA THR A 30 -9.30 37.24 -6.47
C THR A 30 -8.98 37.35 -7.98
N GLY A 31 -8.61 38.56 -8.42
CA GLY A 31 -8.19 38.83 -9.80
C GLY A 31 -6.94 38.03 -10.19
N LEU A 32 -5.94 37.94 -9.32
CA LEU A 32 -4.75 37.11 -9.53
C LEU A 32 -5.11 35.63 -9.63
N ALA A 33 -5.86 35.10 -8.65
CA ALA A 33 -6.26 33.70 -8.61
C ALA A 33 -7.02 33.28 -9.87
N SER A 34 -7.98 34.11 -10.34
CA SER A 34 -8.79 33.83 -11.54
C SER A 34 -7.98 33.69 -12.83
N ARG A 35 -6.75 34.20 -12.86
CA ARG A 35 -5.86 34.15 -14.02
C ARG A 35 -4.96 32.91 -14.03
N ILE A 36 -4.93 32.13 -12.94
CA ILE A 36 -4.16 30.90 -12.85
C ILE A 36 -4.89 29.81 -13.63
N LYS A 37 -4.23 29.27 -14.67
CA LYS A 37 -4.82 28.30 -15.60
C LYS A 37 -4.21 26.91 -15.52
N ALA A 38 -3.07 26.77 -14.85
CA ALA A 38 -2.35 25.52 -14.72
C ALA A 38 -1.60 25.50 -13.39
N ILE A 39 -1.33 24.29 -12.90
CA ILE A 39 -0.48 24.09 -11.75
C ILE A 39 0.82 23.48 -12.21
N ALA A 40 1.91 24.18 -11.94
CA ALA A 40 3.25 23.70 -12.21
C ALA A 40 4.05 23.68 -10.91
N ILE A 41 4.57 22.51 -10.54
CA ILE A 41 5.36 22.29 -9.32
C ILE A 41 6.72 21.68 -9.66
N THR A 42 7.74 21.97 -8.86
CA THR A 42 9.00 21.23 -8.85
C THR A 42 9.24 20.62 -7.48
N SER A 43 9.81 19.41 -7.48
CA SER A 43 10.59 18.97 -6.32
C SER A 43 12.03 19.46 -6.52
N ALA A 44 12.56 20.20 -5.55
CA ALA A 44 13.99 20.52 -5.58
C ALA A 44 14.78 19.21 -5.45
N SER A 45 15.92 19.09 -6.12
CA SER A 45 16.80 17.91 -6.11
C SER A 45 17.15 17.42 -4.70
N TYR A 46 17.46 16.13 -4.56
CA TYR A 46 17.72 15.47 -3.28
C TYR A 46 18.84 16.16 -2.45
N PRO A 47 18.67 16.41 -1.14
CA PRO A 47 17.47 16.16 -0.32
C PRO A 47 16.37 17.19 -0.63
N ARG A 48 15.18 16.68 -1.00
CA ARG A 48 14.13 17.43 -1.68
C ARG A 48 13.38 18.35 -0.72
N GLN A 49 13.88 19.55 -0.51
CA GLN A 49 13.23 20.53 0.36
C GLN A 49 12.15 21.33 -0.40
N ASN A 50 10.90 21.13 0.02
CA ASN A 50 9.70 21.91 -0.31
C ASN A 50 9.20 21.80 -1.77
N LEU A 51 7.90 21.54 -1.90
CA LEU A 51 7.16 21.76 -3.15
C LEU A 51 7.24 23.23 -3.54
N GLN A 52 7.76 23.54 -4.74
CA GLN A 52 7.85 24.91 -5.25
C GLN A 52 6.92 25.11 -6.44
N LEU A 53 6.13 26.17 -6.40
CA LEU A 53 5.33 26.62 -7.55
C LEU A 53 6.26 27.21 -8.62
N LYS A 54 5.97 26.92 -9.90
CA LYS A 54 6.67 27.50 -11.07
C LYS A 54 5.89 28.53 -11.83
N ASP A 55 4.55 28.49 -11.73
CA ASP A 55 3.71 29.48 -12.39
C ASP A 55 3.90 30.85 -11.74
N SER A 56 4.25 31.86 -12.54
CA SER A 56 4.56 33.20 -12.04
C SER A 56 3.36 33.87 -11.34
N LEU A 57 2.12 33.56 -11.76
CA LEU A 57 0.92 34.08 -11.10
C LEU A 57 0.69 33.37 -9.78
N ALA A 58 0.91 32.06 -9.71
CA ALA A 58 0.85 31.30 -8.47
C ALA A 58 1.93 31.75 -7.45
N ILE A 59 3.14 32.05 -7.92
CA ILE A 59 4.21 32.64 -7.08
C ILE A 59 3.79 34.03 -6.60
N THR A 60 3.24 34.87 -7.49
CA THR A 60 2.77 36.22 -7.12
C THR A 60 1.63 36.14 -6.10
N LEU A 61 0.71 35.17 -6.25
CA LEU A 61 -0.37 34.90 -5.31
C LEU A 61 0.20 34.57 -3.92
N LEU A 62 1.18 33.66 -3.83
CA LEU A 62 1.88 33.32 -2.59
C LEU A 62 2.53 34.54 -1.93
N GLN A 63 3.11 35.45 -2.72
CA GLN A 63 3.80 36.63 -2.20
C GLN A 63 2.86 37.75 -1.76
N SER A 64 1.62 37.77 -2.26
CA SER A 64 0.71 38.92 -2.11
C SER A 64 -0.49 38.64 -1.18
N ALA A 65 -0.93 37.38 -1.11
CA ALA A 65 -2.08 36.98 -0.29
C ALA A 65 -1.66 36.75 1.16
N THR A 66 -2.52 37.09 2.12
CA THR A 66 -2.33 36.68 3.51
C THR A 66 -2.66 35.21 3.70
N VAL A 67 -2.25 34.62 4.82
CA VAL A 67 -2.59 33.23 5.17
C VAL A 67 -4.11 33.04 5.20
N GLU A 68 -4.86 33.98 5.75
CA GLU A 68 -6.32 33.93 5.83
C GLU A 68 -6.96 33.98 4.44
N GLU A 69 -6.43 34.80 3.54
CA GLU A 69 -6.89 34.85 2.15
C GLU A 69 -6.62 33.53 1.41
N LEU A 70 -5.43 32.93 1.64
CA LEU A 70 -5.10 31.63 1.07
C LEU A 70 -5.98 30.50 1.63
N LEU A 71 -6.28 30.52 2.94
CA LEU A 71 -7.22 29.58 3.55
C LEU A 71 -8.61 29.72 2.93
N GLU A 72 -9.11 30.94 2.72
CA GLU A 72 -10.41 31.15 2.06
C GLU A 72 -10.41 30.67 0.60
N LEU A 73 -9.30 30.87 -0.13
CA LEU A 73 -9.14 30.40 -1.50
C LEU A 73 -9.14 28.87 -1.64
N THR A 74 -8.91 28.10 -0.56
CA THR A 74 -9.11 26.65 -0.59
C THR A 74 -10.57 26.28 -0.85
N GLY A 75 -11.53 27.14 -0.52
CA GLY A 75 -12.95 26.97 -0.82
C GLY A 75 -13.39 27.45 -2.20
N HIS A 76 -12.48 27.92 -3.06
CA HIS A 76 -12.83 28.54 -4.34
C HIS A 76 -13.51 27.55 -5.32
N PRO A 77 -14.47 27.98 -6.18
CA PRO A 77 -15.16 27.07 -7.11
C PRO A 77 -14.24 26.34 -8.12
N SER A 78 -13.16 26.99 -8.55
CA SER A 78 -12.16 26.39 -9.45
C SER A 78 -11.21 25.43 -8.72
N PRO A 79 -11.10 24.16 -9.14
CA PRO A 79 -10.19 23.18 -8.52
C PRO A 79 -8.72 23.60 -8.60
N ILE A 80 -8.33 24.27 -9.69
CA ILE A 80 -6.97 24.79 -9.88
C ILE A 80 -6.62 25.75 -8.75
N ILE A 81 -7.53 26.68 -8.44
CA ILE A 81 -7.29 27.70 -7.40
C ILE A 81 -7.24 27.06 -6.02
N ARG A 82 -8.12 26.09 -5.72
CA ARG A 82 -8.09 25.35 -4.45
C ARG A 82 -6.75 24.67 -4.22
N THR A 83 -6.27 23.94 -5.22
CA THR A 83 -4.99 23.22 -5.15
C THR A 83 -3.79 24.17 -5.14
N THR A 84 -3.81 25.26 -5.91
CA THR A 84 -2.76 26.29 -5.85
C THR A 84 -2.70 26.96 -4.48
N ALA A 85 -3.85 27.28 -3.87
CA ALA A 85 -3.90 27.86 -2.53
C ALA A 85 -3.31 26.90 -1.48
N LEU A 86 -3.63 25.60 -1.56
CA LEU A 86 -3.01 24.58 -0.73
C LEU A 86 -1.48 24.54 -0.89
N PHE A 87 -0.97 24.53 -2.11
CA PHE A 87 0.48 24.55 -2.34
C PHE A 87 1.14 25.84 -1.84
N ALA A 88 0.46 26.97 -1.96
CA ALA A 88 0.93 28.23 -1.41
C ALA A 88 1.02 28.15 0.13
N LEU A 89 -0.03 27.67 0.81
CA LEU A 89 -0.03 27.45 2.26
C LEU A 89 1.11 26.53 2.72
N LEU A 90 1.36 25.46 1.97
CA LEU A 90 2.47 24.52 2.21
C LEU A 90 3.85 25.12 1.94
N GLY A 91 3.92 26.23 1.21
CA GLY A 91 5.12 27.02 0.95
C GLY A 91 5.37 28.13 1.99
N CYS A 92 4.37 28.52 2.78
CA CYS A 92 4.50 29.58 3.78
C CYS A 92 5.55 29.24 4.85
N PRO A 93 6.33 30.22 5.34
CA PRO A 93 7.25 30.02 6.47
C PRO A 93 6.54 29.58 7.74
N GLU A 94 5.32 30.09 7.97
CA GLU A 94 4.49 29.85 9.15
C GLU A 94 3.68 28.54 9.06
N LYS A 95 3.86 27.72 8.02
CA LYS A 95 3.04 26.52 7.79
C LYS A 95 2.98 25.54 8.96
N ALA A 96 4.04 25.47 9.77
CA ALA A 96 4.10 24.58 10.93
C ALA A 96 3.11 24.97 12.04
N SER A 97 2.72 26.26 12.13
CA SER A 97 1.71 26.74 13.06
C SER A 97 0.28 26.69 12.49
N LEU A 98 0.13 26.33 11.21
CA LEU A 98 -1.18 26.21 10.57
C LEU A 98 -1.80 24.83 10.85
N GLU A 99 -3.07 24.83 11.22
CA GLU A 99 -3.87 23.62 11.41
C GLU A 99 -4.37 23.07 10.06
N LEU A 100 -3.48 22.90 9.07
CA LEU A 100 -3.85 22.52 7.69
C LEU A 100 -4.62 21.20 7.62
N GLN A 101 -4.46 20.28 8.58
CA GLN A 101 -5.27 19.07 8.64
C GLN A 101 -6.77 19.33 8.70
N GLU A 102 -7.21 20.48 9.20
CA GLU A 102 -8.62 20.89 9.22
C GLU A 102 -9.20 21.10 7.81
N LEU A 103 -8.35 21.29 6.79
CA LEU A 103 -8.79 21.40 5.40
C LEU A 103 -9.17 20.05 4.78
N VAL A 104 -8.60 18.95 5.30
CA VAL A 104 -8.86 17.61 4.74
C VAL A 104 -10.34 17.24 4.74
N PRO A 105 -11.11 17.34 5.85
CA PRO A 105 -12.53 17.02 5.83
C PRO A 105 -13.35 17.91 4.87
N LEU A 106 -12.91 19.14 4.58
CA LEU A 106 -13.59 20.05 3.65
C LEU A 106 -13.45 19.59 2.19
N HIS A 107 -12.31 18.98 1.85
CA HIS A 107 -12.01 18.51 0.50
C HIS A 107 -12.06 16.99 0.34
N PHE A 108 -12.45 16.25 1.39
CA PHE A 108 -12.42 14.79 1.40
C PHE A 108 -13.28 14.12 0.31
N TYR A 109 -14.32 14.81 -0.17
CA TYR A 109 -15.17 14.34 -1.26
C TYR A 109 -15.02 15.16 -2.56
N ASP A 110 -13.98 15.99 -2.64
CA ASP A 110 -13.72 16.83 -3.80
C ASP A 110 -13.12 16.00 -4.94
N THR A 111 -14.01 15.57 -5.84
CA THR A 111 -13.72 14.75 -7.02
C THR A 111 -13.28 15.56 -8.23
N ALA A 112 -13.22 16.90 -8.12
CA ALA A 112 -12.82 17.73 -9.25
C ALA A 112 -11.39 17.40 -9.66
N GLU A 113 -11.16 17.17 -10.94
CA GLU A 113 -9.84 16.86 -11.46
C GLU A 113 -9.02 18.13 -11.69
N VAL A 114 -7.73 18.03 -11.42
CA VAL A 114 -6.75 19.07 -11.72
C VAL A 114 -5.56 18.47 -12.45
N GLN A 115 -5.09 19.17 -13.48
CA GLN A 115 -3.88 18.83 -14.21
C GLN A 115 -2.68 19.49 -13.52
N ILE A 116 -1.65 18.70 -13.28
CA ILE A 116 -0.48 19.12 -12.51
C ILE A 116 0.76 18.78 -13.33
N GLU A 117 1.47 19.82 -13.74
CA GLU A 117 2.76 19.68 -14.40
C GLU A 117 3.86 19.54 -13.33
N ILE A 118 4.57 18.42 -13.35
CA ILE A 118 5.71 18.16 -12.47
C ILE A 118 6.97 18.40 -13.29
N TRP A 119 7.68 19.46 -12.91
CA TRP A 119 8.90 19.93 -13.55
C TRP A 119 10.12 19.38 -12.79
N GLU A 120 10.61 18.19 -13.15
CA GLU A 120 11.90 17.64 -12.68
C GLU A 120 12.92 17.57 -13.85
N GLU A 121 13.93 16.70 -13.76
CA GLU A 121 14.85 16.37 -14.86
C GLU A 121 14.10 15.93 -16.13
N TYR A 122 12.88 15.41 -15.97
CA TYR A 122 11.92 15.16 -17.04
C TYR A 122 10.58 15.83 -16.72
N LYS A 123 10.01 16.55 -17.68
CA LYS A 123 8.65 17.10 -17.56
C LYS A 123 7.66 15.94 -17.62
N SER A 124 6.83 15.80 -16.59
CA SER A 124 5.71 14.87 -16.58
C SER A 124 4.41 15.61 -16.26
N ASN A 125 3.33 15.15 -16.88
CA ASN A 125 1.99 15.67 -16.62
C ASN A 125 1.21 14.59 -15.88
N GLY A 126 0.60 14.96 -14.77
CA GLY A 126 -0.31 14.10 -14.01
C GLY A 126 -1.68 14.75 -13.85
N SER A 127 -2.68 13.92 -13.59
CA SER A 127 -4.00 14.35 -13.14
C SER A 127 -4.28 13.74 -11.78
N ALA A 128 -4.89 14.51 -10.88
CA ALA A 128 -5.34 14.03 -9.59
C ALA A 128 -6.67 14.70 -9.24
N GLN A 129 -7.48 14.03 -8.42
CA GLN A 129 -8.65 14.69 -7.83
C GLN A 129 -8.21 15.60 -6.69
N VAL A 130 -8.87 16.74 -6.49
CA VAL A 130 -8.48 17.72 -5.46
C VAL A 130 -8.39 17.06 -4.09
N GLY A 131 -9.36 16.23 -3.69
CA GLY A 131 -9.30 15.54 -2.39
C GLY A 131 -8.09 14.61 -2.23
N GLU A 132 -7.63 13.97 -3.32
CA GLU A 132 -6.40 13.18 -3.30
C GLU A 132 -5.19 14.07 -3.03
N VAL A 133 -5.12 15.24 -3.68
CA VAL A 133 -4.02 16.18 -3.46
C VAL A 133 -3.92 16.59 -1.99
N PHE A 134 -5.04 16.95 -1.36
CA PHE A 134 -5.07 17.27 0.08
C PHE A 134 -4.60 16.10 0.95
N LEU A 135 -5.08 14.88 0.67
CA LEU A 135 -4.69 13.67 1.40
C LEU A 135 -3.19 13.34 1.22
N TYR A 136 -2.65 13.52 0.02
CA TYR A 136 -1.24 13.29 -0.27
C TYR A 136 -0.34 14.30 0.44
N THR A 137 -0.65 15.59 0.32
CA THR A 137 0.26 16.65 0.78
C THR A 137 0.17 16.92 2.28
N ILE A 138 -1.02 16.77 2.87
CA ILE A 138 -1.24 17.03 4.31
C ILE A 138 -1.14 15.72 5.09
N GLY A 139 -1.85 14.67 4.64
CA GLY A 139 -1.92 13.38 5.34
C GLY A 139 -0.74 12.45 5.07
N GLY A 140 0.12 12.76 4.09
CA GLY A 140 1.28 11.94 3.76
C GLY A 140 0.93 10.56 3.19
N TYR A 141 -0.28 10.38 2.64
CA TYR A 141 -0.77 9.08 2.16
C TYR A 141 -0.21 8.67 0.80
N THR A 142 1.03 9.06 0.49
CA THR A 142 1.70 8.77 -0.78
C THR A 142 2.96 7.94 -0.56
N ASN A 143 3.33 7.18 -1.58
CA ASN A 143 4.69 6.65 -1.74
C ASN A 143 5.46 7.41 -2.84
N SER A 144 4.82 8.39 -3.47
CA SER A 144 5.43 9.20 -4.50
C SER A 144 6.19 10.34 -3.86
N LEU A 145 7.50 10.37 -4.13
CA LEU A 145 8.42 11.41 -3.72
C LEU A 145 8.04 12.80 -4.28
N PHE A 146 7.11 12.89 -5.25
CA PHE A 146 6.63 14.16 -5.80
C PHE A 146 5.72 14.93 -4.85
N TRP A 147 5.01 14.21 -3.99
CA TRP A 147 3.96 14.76 -3.12
C TRP A 147 4.41 14.93 -1.68
N GLN A 148 5.60 14.42 -1.36
CA GLN A 148 6.15 14.47 -0.02
C GLN A 148 6.65 15.88 0.28
N ASN A 149 6.02 16.56 1.24
CA ASN A 149 6.47 17.85 1.74
C ASN A 149 7.21 17.64 3.06
N ASP A 150 8.55 17.60 3.01
CA ASP A 150 9.38 17.47 4.21
C ASP A 150 9.25 18.67 5.17
N GLY A 151 8.65 19.79 4.72
CA GLY A 151 8.43 20.98 5.52
C GLY A 151 7.13 21.01 6.34
N TYR A 152 6.21 20.05 6.15
CA TYR A 152 4.97 19.96 6.93
C TYR A 152 4.77 18.51 7.40
N ALA A 153 4.90 18.30 8.71
CA ALA A 153 4.72 17.01 9.34
C ALA A 153 3.66 17.11 10.43
N LEU A 154 2.69 16.20 10.40
CA LEU A 154 1.67 16.11 11.43
C LEU A 154 2.26 15.52 12.71
N THR A 155 1.79 16.02 13.85
CA THR A 155 2.00 15.32 15.13
C THR A 155 1.28 13.98 15.08
N GLU A 156 1.72 13.02 15.90
CA GLU A 156 1.08 11.69 15.96
C GLU A 156 -0.43 11.79 16.23
N THR A 157 -0.86 12.70 17.11
CA THR A 157 -2.28 12.91 17.42
C THR A 157 -3.07 13.40 16.20
N LYS A 158 -2.51 14.34 15.43
CA LYS A 158 -3.17 14.86 14.21
C LYS A 158 -3.20 13.81 13.11
N GLN A 159 -2.12 13.05 12.94
CA GLN A 159 -2.08 11.92 12.00
C GLN A 159 -3.13 10.87 12.39
N MET A 160 -3.24 10.52 13.66
CA MET A 160 -4.23 9.55 14.14
C MET A 160 -5.66 10.02 13.87
N TRP A 161 -5.94 11.32 14.02
CA TRP A 161 -7.24 11.89 13.70
C TRP A 161 -7.53 11.79 12.19
N LEU A 162 -6.57 12.11 11.32
CA LEU A 162 -6.72 11.94 9.87
C LEU A 162 -6.87 10.46 9.46
N ASP A 163 -6.09 9.57 10.05
CA ASP A 163 -6.19 8.14 9.80
C ASP A 163 -7.59 7.64 10.17
N SER A 164 -8.14 8.12 11.30
CA SER A 164 -9.52 7.83 11.69
C SER A 164 -10.52 8.35 10.67
N LEU A 165 -10.36 9.58 10.19
CA LEU A 165 -11.22 10.13 9.14
C LEU A 165 -11.16 9.25 7.88
N PHE A 166 -9.96 8.88 7.42
CA PHE A 166 -9.79 8.19 6.16
C PHE A 166 -10.19 6.70 6.22
N ILE A 167 -9.91 6.03 7.35
CA ILE A 167 -10.24 4.61 7.55
C ILE A 167 -11.71 4.42 7.88
N CYS A 168 -12.27 5.23 8.79
CA CYS A 168 -13.64 5.09 9.30
C CYS A 168 -14.72 5.71 8.39
N THR A 169 -14.35 6.26 7.23
CA THR A 169 -15.30 6.94 6.33
C THR A 169 -15.31 6.25 4.96
N PRO A 170 -16.49 5.97 4.37
CA PRO A 170 -16.59 5.52 2.99
C PRO A 170 -15.97 6.55 2.05
N THR A 171 -15.12 6.12 1.12
CA THR A 171 -14.39 7.00 0.22
C THR A 171 -14.17 6.34 -1.13
N HIS A 172 -14.03 7.14 -2.18
CA HIS A 172 -13.70 6.68 -3.53
C HIS A 172 -12.19 6.50 -3.74
N PHE A 173 -11.36 6.97 -2.79
CA PHE A 173 -9.89 6.90 -2.81
C PHE A 173 -9.34 5.51 -2.46
N ASN A 174 -9.82 4.46 -3.12
CA ASN A 174 -9.48 3.07 -2.84
C ASN A 174 -7.99 2.74 -3.03
N GLU A 175 -7.32 3.39 -3.98
CA GLU A 175 -5.89 3.17 -4.24
C GLU A 175 -5.02 3.77 -3.13
N LEU A 176 -5.34 5.01 -2.77
CA LEU A 176 -4.79 5.76 -1.65
C LEU A 176 -4.93 5.00 -0.33
N LYS A 177 -6.14 4.49 -0.05
CA LYS A 177 -6.43 3.68 1.14
C LYS A 177 -5.61 2.38 1.15
N GLY A 178 -5.25 1.88 -0.04
CA GLY A 178 -4.31 0.78 -0.22
C GLY A 178 -2.93 1.00 0.39
N HIS A 179 -2.44 2.23 0.41
CA HIS A 179 -1.16 2.56 1.06
C HIS A 179 -1.21 2.39 2.58
N LEU A 180 -2.39 2.61 3.18
CA LEU A 180 -2.56 2.46 4.63
C LEU A 180 -2.52 1.01 5.09
N PHE A 181 -2.89 0.03 4.25
CA PHE A 181 -2.83 -1.37 4.66
C PHE A 181 -1.46 -1.79 5.20
N TRP A 182 -0.40 -1.23 4.62
CA TRP A 182 0.98 -1.58 4.93
C TRP A 182 1.61 -0.72 6.02
N LYS A 183 1.20 0.55 6.13
CA LYS A 183 1.81 1.52 7.07
C LYS A 183 1.06 1.65 8.39
N TRP A 184 -0.27 1.49 8.38
CA TRP A 184 -1.10 1.74 9.55
C TRP A 184 -1.12 0.55 10.50
N GLU A 185 -0.84 0.75 11.78
CA GLU A 185 -0.97 -0.30 12.80
C GLU A 185 -2.33 -0.25 13.50
N PRO A 186 -2.92 -1.39 13.91
CA PRO A 186 -4.26 -1.44 14.50
C PRO A 186 -4.33 -0.71 15.84
N ARG A 187 -5.26 0.24 15.96
CA ARG A 187 -5.47 1.07 17.16
C ARG A 187 -6.83 0.83 17.79
N GLN A 188 -6.87 0.38 19.04
CA GLN A 188 -8.12 0.01 19.73
C GLN A 188 -9.28 1.03 19.58
N PRO A 189 -9.07 2.36 19.65
CA PRO A 189 -10.16 3.32 19.47
C PRO A 189 -10.86 3.27 18.10
N MET A 190 -10.17 2.81 17.05
CA MET A 190 -10.70 2.71 15.69
C MET A 190 -11.43 1.39 15.44
N TYR A 191 -11.28 0.41 16.31
CA TYR A 191 -11.89 -0.91 16.11
C TYR A 191 -13.41 -0.85 15.90
N PRO A 192 -14.20 -0.14 16.73
CA PRO A 192 -15.66 -0.10 16.56
C PRO A 192 -16.09 0.48 15.22
N CYS A 193 -15.43 1.54 14.74
CA CYS A 193 -15.76 2.15 13.45
C CYS A 193 -15.44 1.19 12.29
N ILE A 194 -14.28 0.52 12.33
CA ILE A 194 -13.84 -0.39 11.27
C ILE A 194 -14.78 -1.58 11.19
N ARG A 195 -15.14 -2.16 12.34
CA ARG A 195 -16.10 -3.26 12.38
C ARG A 195 -17.45 -2.85 11.81
N GLN A 196 -17.97 -1.68 12.19
CA GLN A 196 -19.21 -1.14 11.64
C GLN A 196 -19.15 -0.93 10.12
N MET A 197 -18.01 -0.45 9.59
CA MET A 197 -17.80 -0.28 8.14
C MET A 197 -17.85 -1.60 7.37
N VAL A 198 -17.39 -2.69 7.99
CA VAL A 198 -17.51 -4.04 7.41
C VAL A 198 -18.95 -4.55 7.54
N GLU A 199 -19.59 -4.39 8.69
CA GLU A 199 -21.00 -4.82 8.90
C GLU A 199 -21.98 -4.11 7.96
N SER A 200 -21.73 -2.83 7.64
CA SER A 200 -22.58 -2.05 6.74
C SER A 200 -22.35 -2.32 5.26
N GLY A 201 -21.24 -2.99 4.90
CA GLY A 201 -20.85 -3.24 3.50
C GLY A 201 -20.53 -1.96 2.70
N GLN A 202 -20.30 -0.83 3.36
CA GLN A 202 -20.04 0.45 2.70
C GLN A 202 -18.62 0.57 2.14
N ASP A 203 -17.69 -0.27 2.61
CA ASP A 203 -16.30 -0.27 2.15
C ASP A 203 -15.76 -1.72 2.06
N ASN A 204 -15.55 -2.17 0.83
CA ASN A 204 -15.03 -3.51 0.54
C ASN A 204 -13.61 -3.74 1.11
N GLN A 205 -12.85 -2.66 1.36
CA GLN A 205 -11.51 -2.71 1.91
C GLN A 205 -11.49 -2.68 3.44
N ALA A 206 -12.58 -2.34 4.12
CA ALA A 206 -12.63 -2.28 5.58
C ALA A 206 -12.30 -3.63 6.24
N SER A 207 -12.63 -4.74 5.58
CA SER A 207 -12.32 -6.11 6.05
C SER A 207 -10.82 -6.36 6.19
N ILE A 208 -9.99 -5.66 5.39
CA ILE A 208 -8.54 -5.73 5.44
C ILE A 208 -8.03 -5.09 6.74
N PHE A 209 -8.56 -3.92 7.11
CA PHE A 209 -8.22 -3.26 8.37
C PHE A 209 -8.72 -4.06 9.58
N LEU A 210 -9.92 -4.63 9.49
CA LEU A 210 -10.47 -5.48 10.55
C LEU A 210 -9.59 -6.71 10.80
N ALA A 211 -9.09 -7.34 9.73
CA ALA A 211 -8.19 -8.49 9.83
C ALA A 211 -6.89 -8.18 10.60
N LYS A 212 -6.40 -6.93 10.59
CA LYS A 212 -5.19 -6.55 11.36
C LYS A 212 -5.37 -6.69 12.87
N TYR A 213 -6.60 -6.62 13.39
CA TYR A 213 -6.88 -6.83 14.82
C TYR A 213 -6.85 -8.29 15.25
N GLN A 214 -6.96 -9.24 14.31
CA GLN A 214 -6.84 -10.68 14.55
C GLN A 214 -7.76 -11.22 15.67
N ARG A 215 -8.99 -10.69 15.80
CA ARG A 215 -9.93 -11.14 16.82
C ARG A 215 -10.78 -12.29 16.31
N GLU A 216 -10.93 -13.31 17.14
CA GLU A 216 -11.75 -14.49 16.83
C GLU A 216 -13.20 -14.11 16.47
N ALA A 217 -13.79 -13.15 17.20
CA ALA A 217 -15.16 -12.70 16.98
C ALA A 217 -15.41 -12.00 15.62
N ASP A 218 -14.34 -11.65 14.89
CA ASP A 218 -14.44 -11.02 13.57
C ASP A 218 -14.35 -12.04 12.42
N ILE A 219 -14.02 -13.30 12.70
CA ILE A 219 -13.69 -14.25 11.65
C ILE A 219 -14.84 -14.48 10.67
N GLU A 220 -16.06 -14.64 11.17
CA GLU A 220 -17.24 -14.87 10.34
C GLU A 220 -17.49 -13.66 9.43
N LEU A 221 -17.41 -12.47 10.00
CA LEU A 221 -17.58 -11.21 9.30
C LEU A 221 -16.49 -10.97 8.23
N ILE A 222 -15.23 -11.29 8.52
CA ILE A 222 -14.15 -11.20 7.54
C ILE A 222 -14.37 -12.21 6.41
N THR A 223 -14.74 -13.46 6.74
CA THR A 223 -14.96 -14.50 5.74
C THR A 223 -16.14 -14.22 4.82
N SER A 224 -17.20 -13.57 5.31
CA SER A 224 -18.37 -13.22 4.48
C SER A 224 -18.07 -12.12 3.45
N HIS A 225 -16.99 -11.36 3.66
CA HIS A 225 -16.53 -10.30 2.75
C HIS A 225 -15.39 -10.75 1.84
N LEU A 226 -14.98 -12.02 1.92
CA LEU A 226 -14.04 -12.56 0.95
C LEU A 226 -14.73 -12.65 -0.43
N PRO A 227 -14.09 -12.14 -1.49
CA PRO A 227 -14.71 -12.15 -2.80
C PRO A 227 -14.82 -13.56 -3.39
N THR A 228 -15.83 -13.77 -4.23
CA THR A 228 -16.12 -15.07 -4.86
C THR A 228 -15.10 -15.41 -5.93
N LEU A 229 -14.40 -16.55 -5.86
CA LEU A 229 -13.26 -16.86 -6.72
C LEU A 229 -13.51 -16.99 -8.26
N ARG A 230 -13.99 -15.94 -8.94
CA ARG A 230 -14.22 -15.83 -10.39
C ARG A 230 -13.61 -14.52 -10.90
N GLY A 231 -12.44 -14.57 -11.55
CA GLY A 231 -11.82 -13.40 -12.22
C GLY A 231 -10.37 -13.14 -11.84
N SER A 232 -9.83 -12.01 -12.32
CA SER A 232 -8.50 -11.50 -11.94
C SER A 232 -8.56 -10.83 -10.58
N TRP A 233 -7.76 -11.32 -9.62
CA TRP A 233 -7.71 -10.83 -8.25
C TRP A 233 -6.85 -9.59 -8.14
N GLY A 234 -7.38 -8.54 -7.50
CA GLY A 234 -6.54 -7.47 -6.97
C GLY A 234 -5.63 -8.02 -5.87
N SER A 235 -4.39 -7.55 -5.79
CA SER A 235 -3.43 -7.94 -4.74
C SER A 235 -3.99 -7.76 -3.32
N ASN A 236 -4.84 -6.75 -3.14
CA ASN A 236 -5.43 -6.39 -1.85
C ASN A 236 -6.44 -7.42 -1.32
N THR A 237 -7.08 -8.21 -2.19
CA THR A 237 -8.01 -9.28 -1.79
C THR A 237 -7.37 -10.31 -0.86
N TRP A 238 -6.06 -10.51 -1.00
CA TRP A 238 -5.33 -11.52 -0.26
C TRP A 238 -4.82 -11.03 1.11
N LEU A 239 -4.94 -9.74 1.40
CA LEU A 239 -4.42 -9.14 2.62
C LEU A 239 -5.09 -9.65 3.91
N PRO A 240 -6.39 -9.96 3.98
CA PRO A 240 -6.98 -10.55 5.18
C PRO A 240 -6.29 -11.84 5.59
N PHE A 241 -5.91 -12.71 4.64
CA PHE A 241 -5.16 -13.94 4.93
C PHE A 241 -3.74 -13.66 5.45
N ARG A 242 -3.12 -12.56 5.00
CA ARG A 242 -1.81 -12.14 5.48
C ARG A 242 -1.86 -11.68 6.92
N PHE A 243 -2.83 -10.81 7.20
CA PHE A 243 -2.95 -10.11 8.47
C PHE A 243 -3.60 -10.98 9.55
N PHE A 244 -4.45 -11.93 9.16
CA PHE A 244 -5.08 -12.86 10.08
C PHE A 244 -4.95 -14.31 9.59
N ARG A 245 -3.94 -15.03 10.07
CA ARG A 245 -3.67 -16.44 9.68
C ARG A 245 -4.56 -17.42 10.45
N HIS A 246 -5.87 -17.27 10.30
CA HIS A 246 -6.86 -18.04 11.05
C HIS A 246 -7.23 -19.37 10.37
N PRO A 247 -7.46 -20.49 11.09
CA PRO A 247 -7.86 -21.77 10.51
C PRO A 247 -9.10 -21.74 9.60
N ARG A 248 -10.09 -20.88 9.89
CA ARG A 248 -11.25 -20.70 8.99
C ARG A 248 -10.88 -20.01 7.67
N LEU A 249 -9.93 -19.07 7.67
CA LEU A 249 -9.40 -18.48 6.44
C LEU A 249 -8.54 -19.48 5.66
N PHE A 250 -7.78 -20.33 6.36
CA PHE A 250 -7.09 -21.46 5.72
C PHE A 250 -8.08 -22.44 5.06
N SER A 251 -9.18 -22.75 5.73
CA SER A 251 -10.25 -23.60 5.19
C SER A 251 -10.84 -23.01 3.91
N PHE A 252 -10.96 -21.68 3.82
CA PHE A 252 -11.35 -21.02 2.58
C PHE A 252 -10.34 -21.27 1.45
N LEU A 253 -9.03 -21.15 1.71
CA LEU A 253 -7.99 -21.45 0.71
C LEU A 253 -8.09 -22.92 0.26
N LYS A 254 -8.19 -23.85 1.20
CA LYS A 254 -8.33 -25.29 0.94
C LYS A 254 -9.53 -25.59 0.03
N ASN A 255 -10.71 -25.05 0.36
CA ASN A 255 -11.94 -25.27 -0.40
C ASN A 255 -11.92 -24.65 -1.80
N ASN A 256 -10.93 -23.81 -2.08
CA ASN A 256 -10.79 -23.08 -3.33
C ASN A 256 -9.51 -23.42 -4.11
N LEU A 257 -8.82 -24.49 -3.73
CA LEU A 257 -7.59 -24.95 -4.37
C LEU A 257 -7.74 -25.06 -5.90
N ASP A 258 -8.85 -25.63 -6.36
CA ASP A 258 -9.14 -25.84 -7.79
C ASP A 258 -9.27 -24.55 -8.60
N LYS A 259 -9.60 -23.44 -7.95
CA LYS A 259 -9.78 -22.13 -8.60
C LYS A 259 -8.54 -21.25 -8.47
N GLY A 260 -7.81 -21.37 -7.37
CA GLY A 260 -6.70 -20.48 -7.03
C GLY A 260 -5.31 -21.00 -7.39
N TRP A 261 -5.16 -22.26 -7.80
CA TRP A 261 -3.83 -22.89 -7.87
C TRP A 261 -2.82 -22.23 -8.83
N THR A 262 -3.27 -21.52 -9.87
CA THR A 262 -2.39 -20.77 -10.77
C THR A 262 -2.10 -19.33 -10.30
N ASP A 263 -2.83 -18.84 -9.30
CA ASP A 263 -2.70 -17.48 -8.79
C ASP A 263 -1.50 -17.37 -7.83
N ARG A 264 -0.58 -16.45 -8.14
CA ARG A 264 0.62 -16.21 -7.34
C ARG A 264 0.29 -15.85 -5.89
N HIS A 265 -0.70 -15.00 -5.68
CA HIS A 265 -1.05 -14.52 -4.36
C HIS A 265 -1.71 -15.63 -3.54
N PHE A 266 -2.52 -16.48 -4.17
CA PHE A 266 -3.07 -17.69 -3.54
C PHE A 266 -1.95 -18.63 -3.07
N GLN A 267 -0.99 -18.96 -3.96
CA GLN A 267 0.16 -19.79 -3.61
C GLN A 267 0.97 -19.19 -2.44
N LEU A 268 1.18 -17.88 -2.48
CA LEU A 268 1.85 -17.13 -1.43
C LEU A 268 1.10 -17.18 -0.09
N ARG A 269 -0.23 -17.00 -0.10
CA ARG A 269 -1.04 -17.07 1.12
C ARG A 269 -1.03 -18.47 1.71
N LEU A 270 -1.07 -19.51 0.89
CA LEU A 270 -1.01 -20.88 1.38
C LEU A 270 0.33 -21.19 2.06
N ALA A 271 1.44 -20.73 1.47
CA ALA A 271 2.78 -20.88 2.04
C ALA A 271 2.95 -20.16 3.39
N GLU A 272 2.28 -19.03 3.61
CA GLU A 272 2.35 -18.25 4.87
C GLU A 272 1.81 -18.99 6.12
N TYR A 273 1.01 -20.05 5.96
CA TYR A 273 0.39 -20.76 7.10
C TYR A 273 1.35 -21.67 7.87
N LYS A 274 2.35 -22.25 7.21
CA LYS A 274 3.41 -23.07 7.85
C LYS A 274 2.89 -24.20 8.73
N THR A 275 1.87 -24.92 8.23
CA THR A 275 1.31 -26.11 8.88
C THR A 275 1.57 -27.35 8.03
N GLY A 276 1.49 -28.54 8.64
CA GLY A 276 1.58 -29.81 7.91
C GLY A 276 0.49 -29.93 6.83
N GLU A 277 -0.72 -29.44 7.11
CA GLU A 277 -1.79 -29.41 6.11
C GLU A 277 -1.48 -28.44 4.95
N ALA A 278 -0.88 -27.28 5.22
CA ALA A 278 -0.41 -26.38 4.17
C ALA A 278 0.66 -27.04 3.30
N ALA A 279 1.61 -27.78 3.90
CA ALA A 279 2.62 -28.53 3.17
C ALA A 279 2.00 -29.57 2.22
N ILE A 280 1.00 -30.33 2.67
CA ILE A 280 0.26 -31.29 1.84
C ILE A 280 -0.45 -30.60 0.68
N LEU A 281 -1.12 -29.46 0.93
CA LEU A 281 -1.80 -28.71 -0.13
C LEU A 281 -0.81 -28.10 -1.13
N LEU A 282 0.34 -27.61 -0.68
CA LEU A 282 1.41 -27.11 -1.54
C LEU A 282 2.00 -28.23 -2.41
N ASP A 283 2.18 -29.43 -1.87
CA ASP A 283 2.60 -30.60 -2.63
C ASP A 283 1.60 -30.95 -3.75
N SER A 284 0.31 -30.96 -3.41
CA SER A 284 -0.79 -31.17 -4.37
C SER A 284 -0.84 -30.07 -5.45
N LEU A 285 -0.62 -28.80 -5.09
CA LEU A 285 -0.51 -27.69 -6.04
C LEU A 285 0.64 -27.91 -7.02
N TYR A 286 1.81 -28.29 -6.50
CA TYR A 286 2.98 -28.54 -7.34
C TYR A 286 2.72 -29.69 -8.32
N ALA A 287 2.11 -30.79 -7.86
CA ALA A 287 1.73 -31.90 -8.73
C ALA A 287 0.82 -31.45 -9.89
N ARG A 288 -0.09 -30.48 -9.66
CA ARG A 288 -0.93 -29.88 -10.71
C ARG A 288 -0.14 -28.97 -11.65
N ILE A 289 0.79 -28.17 -11.12
CA ILE A 289 1.70 -27.36 -11.93
C ILE A 289 2.49 -28.24 -12.90
N LEU A 290 2.92 -29.44 -12.47
CA LEU A 290 3.61 -30.40 -13.32
C LEU A 290 2.74 -30.96 -14.46
N GLN A 291 1.41 -30.88 -14.38
CA GLN A 291 0.51 -31.26 -15.48
C GLN A 291 0.39 -30.18 -16.56
N LEU A 292 0.88 -28.96 -16.31
CA LEU A 292 0.92 -27.92 -17.33
C LEU A 292 1.86 -28.30 -18.49
N ASP A 293 1.54 -27.78 -19.68
CA ASP A 293 2.45 -27.82 -20.81
C ASP A 293 3.79 -27.12 -20.46
N LYS A 294 4.87 -27.50 -21.15
CA LYS A 294 6.23 -27.04 -20.83
C LYS A 294 6.37 -25.50 -20.83
N LYS A 295 5.64 -24.79 -21.71
CA LYS A 295 5.72 -23.33 -21.84
C LYS A 295 5.10 -22.63 -20.63
N LYS A 296 4.00 -23.17 -20.08
CA LYS A 296 3.33 -22.62 -18.89
C LYS A 296 3.91 -23.15 -17.58
N ARG A 297 4.46 -24.36 -17.57
CA ARG A 297 5.01 -25.00 -16.36
C ARG A 297 6.17 -24.20 -15.79
N ARG A 298 7.17 -23.84 -16.60
CA ARG A 298 8.38 -23.15 -16.13
C ARG A 298 8.07 -21.85 -15.35
N PRO A 299 7.28 -20.88 -15.88
CA PRO A 299 6.94 -19.69 -15.12
C PRO A 299 6.08 -20.01 -13.88
N ALA A 300 5.18 -20.98 -13.94
CA ALA A 300 4.37 -21.39 -12.79
C ALA A 300 5.22 -21.99 -11.67
N VAL A 301 6.15 -22.89 -11.97
CA VAL A 301 7.13 -23.45 -11.01
C VAL A 301 7.98 -22.33 -10.41
N THR A 302 8.45 -21.38 -11.22
CA THR A 302 9.26 -20.26 -10.72
C THR A 302 8.49 -19.39 -9.73
N THR A 303 7.23 -19.04 -10.06
CA THR A 303 6.36 -18.27 -9.17
C THR A 303 6.06 -19.05 -7.87
N PHE A 304 5.78 -20.35 -7.98
CA PHE A 304 5.51 -21.22 -6.84
C PHE A 304 6.72 -21.38 -5.93
N ALA A 305 7.90 -21.62 -6.50
CA ALA A 305 9.15 -21.71 -5.76
C ALA A 305 9.43 -20.41 -4.99
N ARG A 306 9.22 -19.23 -5.61
CA ARG A 306 9.36 -17.93 -4.93
C ARG A 306 8.40 -17.76 -3.75
N ALA A 307 7.21 -18.35 -3.82
CA ALA A 307 6.25 -18.32 -2.70
C ALA A 307 6.78 -19.14 -1.50
N LEU A 308 7.35 -20.31 -1.76
CA LEU A 308 8.00 -21.15 -0.73
C LEU A 308 9.27 -20.49 -0.20
N GLU A 309 10.09 -19.92 -1.07
CA GLU A 309 11.34 -19.24 -0.73
C GLU A 309 11.10 -18.11 0.28
N GLY A 310 10.19 -17.19 -0.05
CA GLY A 310 9.86 -16.05 0.81
C GLY A 310 9.11 -16.42 2.09
N ASN A 311 8.62 -17.65 2.21
CA ASN A 311 7.89 -18.14 3.40
C ASN A 311 8.44 -19.48 3.90
N TYR A 312 9.75 -19.67 3.75
CA TYR A 312 10.37 -20.94 4.08
C TYR A 312 10.03 -21.40 5.50
N ASP A 313 9.83 -22.71 5.61
CA ASP A 313 9.61 -23.46 6.83
C ASP A 313 10.18 -24.88 6.62
N SER A 314 10.67 -25.52 7.67
CA SER A 314 11.27 -26.86 7.55
C SER A 314 10.25 -27.90 7.05
N LEU A 315 8.96 -27.69 7.30
CA LEU A 315 7.88 -28.51 6.74
C LEU A 315 7.82 -28.48 5.21
N TYR A 316 8.35 -27.43 4.58
CA TYR A 316 8.38 -27.28 3.11
C TYR A 316 9.69 -27.75 2.49
N ALA A 317 10.70 -28.11 3.29
CA ALA A 317 12.03 -28.51 2.80
C ALA A 317 11.98 -29.66 1.78
N PRO A 318 11.24 -30.76 1.99
CA PRO A 318 11.19 -31.85 1.01
C PRO A 318 10.65 -31.39 -0.36
N LEU A 319 9.58 -30.59 -0.34
CA LEU A 319 8.97 -30.04 -1.54
C LEU A 319 9.93 -29.08 -2.26
N TYR A 320 10.60 -28.18 -1.52
CA TYR A 320 11.56 -27.24 -2.10
C TYR A 320 12.75 -27.96 -2.73
N LEU A 321 13.34 -28.94 -2.03
CA LEU A 321 14.44 -29.75 -2.56
C LEU A 321 14.05 -30.51 -3.83
N ARG A 322 12.83 -31.05 -3.88
CA ARG A 322 12.28 -31.67 -5.09
C ARG A 322 12.23 -30.68 -6.25
N ILE A 323 11.72 -29.46 -6.03
CA ILE A 323 11.70 -28.41 -7.05
C ILE A 323 13.11 -28.07 -7.53
N LEU A 324 14.07 -27.93 -6.61
CA LEU A 324 15.45 -27.63 -6.98
C LEU A 324 16.06 -28.74 -7.85
N THR A 325 15.75 -30.00 -7.53
CA THR A 325 16.26 -31.18 -8.23
C THR A 325 15.64 -31.32 -9.61
N GLU A 326 14.32 -31.21 -9.71
CA GLU A 326 13.55 -31.44 -10.96
C GLU A 326 13.61 -30.25 -11.93
N HIS A 327 13.87 -29.04 -11.42
CA HIS A 327 13.88 -27.79 -12.19
C HIS A 327 15.20 -27.03 -12.04
N SER A 328 16.29 -27.77 -12.16
CA SER A 328 17.66 -27.27 -12.08
C SER A 328 17.97 -26.18 -13.12
N GLU A 329 17.24 -26.14 -14.24
CA GLU A 329 17.35 -25.11 -15.29
C GLU A 329 16.93 -23.69 -14.83
N ASN A 330 16.28 -23.57 -13.68
CA ASN A 330 15.89 -22.29 -13.08
C ASN A 330 17.00 -21.75 -12.16
N ALA A 331 18.08 -21.25 -12.77
CA ALA A 331 19.24 -20.69 -12.07
C ALA A 331 18.95 -19.48 -11.14
N ASN A 332 17.74 -18.93 -11.20
CA ASN A 332 17.32 -17.75 -10.44
C ASN A 332 16.55 -18.08 -9.15
N LEU A 333 16.43 -19.36 -8.79
CA LEU A 333 15.85 -19.75 -7.50
C LEU A 333 16.90 -19.62 -6.41
N HIS A 334 16.63 -18.77 -5.41
CA HIS A 334 17.50 -18.62 -4.25
C HIS A 334 17.25 -19.77 -3.25
N VAL A 335 18.23 -20.10 -2.43
CA VAL A 335 18.08 -21.16 -1.42
C VAL A 335 17.93 -20.51 -0.05
N PRO A 336 16.78 -20.68 0.63
CA PRO A 336 16.57 -20.10 1.94
C PRO A 336 17.63 -20.54 2.95
N GLU A 337 18.08 -19.63 3.80
CA GLU A 337 19.08 -19.89 4.85
C GLU A 337 18.71 -21.11 5.72
N GLY A 338 17.45 -21.20 6.15
CA GLY A 338 17.00 -22.33 6.97
C GLY A 338 17.06 -23.70 6.28
N LEU A 339 17.13 -23.75 4.94
CA LEU A 339 17.34 -25.00 4.21
C LEU A 339 18.80 -25.42 4.25
N TRP A 340 19.74 -24.47 4.23
CA TRP A 340 21.16 -24.74 4.46
C TRP A 340 21.39 -25.35 5.84
N LEU A 341 20.77 -24.77 6.88
CA LEU A 341 20.92 -25.23 8.26
C LEU A 341 20.49 -26.68 8.49
N THR A 342 19.51 -27.16 7.72
CA THR A 342 18.87 -28.46 7.96
C THR A 342 19.20 -29.51 6.91
N HIS A 343 19.66 -29.10 5.71
CA HIS A 343 19.85 -29.98 4.56
C HIS A 343 21.14 -29.67 3.77
N ALA A 344 22.18 -29.14 4.43
CA ALA A 344 23.47 -28.78 3.82
C ALA A 344 24.05 -29.90 2.93
N ASP A 345 24.09 -31.14 3.41
CA ASP A 345 24.62 -32.29 2.66
C ASP A 345 23.87 -32.54 1.35
N THR A 346 22.54 -32.42 1.39
CA THR A 346 21.69 -32.62 0.20
C THR A 346 21.94 -31.52 -0.81
N LEU A 347 22.01 -30.27 -0.34
CA LEU A 347 22.29 -29.11 -1.19
C LEU A 347 23.71 -29.13 -1.76
N TYR A 348 24.70 -29.60 -1.00
CA TYR A 348 26.05 -29.81 -1.48
C TYR A 348 26.08 -30.84 -2.61
N ARG A 349 25.46 -32.01 -2.42
CA ARG A 349 25.36 -33.03 -3.48
C ARG A 349 24.64 -32.51 -4.73
N LEU A 350 23.55 -31.75 -4.55
CA LEU A 350 22.86 -31.09 -5.66
C LEU A 350 23.76 -30.10 -6.40
N SER A 351 24.52 -29.28 -5.66
CA SER A 351 25.45 -28.31 -6.26
C SER A 351 26.56 -28.98 -7.08
N LEU A 352 27.07 -30.14 -6.61
CA LEU A 352 28.04 -30.94 -7.34
C LEU A 352 27.44 -31.56 -8.61
N ALA A 353 26.19 -32.03 -8.54
CA ALA A 353 25.48 -32.53 -9.72
C ALA A 353 25.31 -31.43 -10.78
N TRP A 354 24.90 -30.24 -10.37
CA TRP A 354 24.73 -29.09 -11.27
C TRP A 354 26.03 -28.58 -11.90
N LYS A 355 27.18 -28.77 -11.23
CA LYS A 355 28.50 -28.43 -11.77
C LYS A 355 28.79 -29.15 -13.10
N ASN A 356 28.23 -30.34 -13.27
CA ASN A 356 28.40 -31.16 -14.47
C ASN A 356 27.21 -31.03 -15.45
N GLY A 357 26.25 -30.16 -15.15
CA GLY A 357 25.05 -29.96 -15.95
C GLY A 357 25.21 -28.97 -17.11
N GLY A 358 24.08 -28.52 -17.66
CA GLY A 358 24.00 -27.45 -18.65
C GLY A 358 24.41 -26.07 -18.11
N ARG A 359 24.47 -25.06 -18.99
CA ARG A 359 24.97 -23.72 -18.63
C ARG A 359 24.29 -23.13 -17.38
N ALA A 360 22.96 -23.16 -17.31
CA ALA A 360 22.21 -22.61 -16.18
C ALA A 360 22.51 -23.32 -14.86
N GLU A 361 22.68 -24.64 -14.90
CA GLU A 361 23.02 -25.46 -13.72
C GLU A 361 24.44 -25.14 -13.23
N ARG A 362 25.40 -25.01 -14.16
CA ARG A 362 26.78 -24.63 -13.83
C ARG A 362 26.86 -23.23 -13.22
N GLU A 363 26.13 -22.27 -13.78
CA GLU A 363 26.01 -20.91 -13.22
C GLU A 363 25.44 -20.94 -11.80
N ARG A 364 24.44 -21.79 -11.55
CA ARG A 364 23.86 -21.98 -10.22
C ARG A 364 24.85 -22.61 -9.23
N SER A 365 25.51 -23.70 -9.63
CA SER A 365 26.55 -24.36 -8.84
C SER A 365 27.66 -23.40 -8.42
N ALA A 366 28.14 -22.58 -9.37
CA ALA A 366 29.18 -21.59 -9.12
C ALA A 366 28.77 -20.51 -8.10
N LYS A 367 27.47 -20.16 -8.04
CA LYS A 367 26.94 -19.23 -7.02
C LYS A 367 26.80 -19.88 -5.65
N MET A 368 26.34 -21.14 -5.61
CA MET A 368 25.99 -21.81 -4.36
C MET A 368 27.18 -22.47 -3.65
N LEU A 369 28.19 -22.96 -4.38
CA LEU A 369 29.36 -23.61 -3.78
C LEU A 369 30.12 -22.71 -2.79
N PRO A 370 30.37 -21.41 -3.07
CA PRO A 370 30.98 -20.51 -2.09
C PRO A 370 30.14 -20.35 -0.82
N GLU A 371 28.81 -20.25 -0.93
CA GLU A 371 27.91 -20.16 0.22
C GLU A 371 28.00 -21.42 1.10
N ILE A 372 28.08 -22.60 0.47
CA ILE A 372 28.24 -23.88 1.17
C ILE A 372 29.59 -23.95 1.90
N ILE A 373 30.67 -23.60 1.21
CA ILE A 373 32.02 -23.67 1.78
C ILE A 373 32.11 -22.74 3.00
N ASN A 374 31.68 -21.48 2.84
CA ASN A 374 31.68 -20.51 3.94
C ASN A 374 30.83 -20.99 5.13
N TYR A 375 29.69 -21.64 4.86
CA TYR A 375 28.85 -22.22 5.91
C TYR A 375 29.55 -23.37 6.64
N LEU A 376 30.14 -24.32 5.89
CA LEU A 376 30.85 -25.47 6.48
C LEU A 376 32.09 -25.04 7.28
N GLU A 377 32.77 -23.96 6.88
CA GLU A 377 33.94 -23.40 7.58
C GLU A 377 33.57 -22.62 8.86
N SER A 378 32.28 -22.33 9.09
CA SER A 378 31.81 -21.63 10.30
C SER A 378 31.58 -22.53 11.52
N PHE A 379 31.74 -23.85 11.35
CA PHE A 379 31.69 -24.88 12.39
C PHE A 379 33.06 -25.55 12.53
#